data_AF-A0AAU3UGB7-F1
#
_entry.id   AF-A0AAU3UGB7-F1
#
_cell.length_a   1.000
_cell.length_b   1.000
_cell.length_c   1.000
_cell.angle_alpha   90.00
_cell.angle_beta   90.00
_cell.angle_gamma   90.00
#
_symmetry.space_group_name_H-M   'P 1'
#
loop_
_entity.id
_entity.type
_entity.pdbx_description
1 polymer ?
#
loop_
_entity_poly.entity_id
_entity_poly.type
_entity_poly.pdbx_seq_one_letter_code
_entity_poly.pdbx_strand_id
1 'polypeptide(L)' 'MAITRIYLDDDALRRTMAISGVETEQDAVNLALRFFSTHAAAEDYEHPFHAGAATA' A
#
# COMPACT_ATOMS: atom_id res chain seq x y z
N MET A 1 -1.56 20.44 2.73
CA MET A 1 -1.44 19.02 2.36
C MET A 1 -0.01 18.61 2.63
N ALA A 2 0.22 17.59 3.47
CA ALA A 2 1.57 17.11 3.76
C ALA A 2 1.91 15.97 2.80
N ILE A 3 3.07 16.05 2.14
CA ILE A 3 3.56 15.00 1.23
C ILE A 3 4.72 14.31 1.94
N THR A 4 4.62 12.99 2.11
CA THR A 4 5.68 12.16 2.69
C THR A 4 6.30 11.32 1.58
N ARG A 5 7.62 11.21 1.56
CA ARG A 5 8.34 10.35 0.62
C ARG A 5 8.52 8.97 1.25
N ILE A 6 8.00 7.95 0.58
CA ILE A 6 8.17 6.55 0.95
C ILE A 6 8.73 5.80 -0.26
N TYR A 7 9.60 4.83 -0.02
CA TYR A 7 10.13 3.95 -1.06
C TYR A 7 9.23 2.74 -1.19
N LEU A 8 8.78 2.46 -2.40
CA LEU A 8 7.95 1.30 -2.76
C LEU A 8 8.64 0.55 -3.90
N ASP A 9 8.31 -0.73 -4.00
CA ASP A 9 8.67 -1.53 -5.17
C ASP A 9 7.90 -1.03 -6.41
N ASP A 10 8.63 -0.66 -7.46
CA ASP A 10 8.07 -0.03 -8.67
C ASP A 10 7.14 -1.00 -9.42
N ASP A 11 7.51 -2.28 -9.51
CA ASP A 11 6.71 -3.31 -10.17
C ASP A 11 5.40 -3.57 -9.42
N ALA A 12 5.44 -3.65 -8.09
CA ALA A 12 4.25 -3.79 -7.25
C ALA A 12 3.32 -2.57 -7.37
N LEU A 13 3.89 -1.36 -7.37
CA LEU A 13 3.11 -0.13 -7.53
C LEU A 13 2.45 -0.05 -8.90
N ARG A 14 3.22 -0.35 -9.96
CA ARG A 14 2.71 -0.38 -11.34
C ARG A 14 1.60 -1.41 -11.53
N ARG A 15 1.75 -2.58 -10.92
CA ARG A 15 0.70 -3.62 -10.93
C ARG A 15 -0.54 -3.17 -10.19
N THR A 16 -0.38 -2.51 -9.05
CA THR A 16 -1.49 -1.94 -8.27
C THR A 16 -2.24 -0.90 -9.09
N MET A 17 -1.52 -0.02 -9.78
CA MET A 17 -2.11 0.98 -10.69
C MET A 17 -2.91 0.33 -11.82
N ALA A 18 -2.35 -0.71 -12.45
CA ALA A 18 -3.05 -1.43 -13.52
C ALA A 18 -4.34 -2.12 -13.06
N ILE A 19 -4.36 -2.68 -11.84
CA ILE A 19 -5.54 -3.37 -11.28
C ILE A 19 -6.60 -2.36 -10.83
N SER A 20 -6.18 -1.25 -10.21
CA SER A 20 -7.09 -0.22 -9.67
C SER A 20 -7.57 0.79 -10.72
N GLY A 21 -6.90 0.88 -11.87
CA GLY A 21 -7.22 1.81 -12.95
C GLY A 21 -6.85 3.28 -12.65
N VAL A 22 -5.99 3.52 -11.66
CA VAL A 22 -5.56 4.88 -11.29
C VAL A 22 -4.38 5.35 -12.15
N GLU A 23 -4.35 6.64 -12.45
CA GLU A 23 -3.37 7.24 -13.36
C GLU A 23 -2.09 7.68 -12.64
N THR A 24 -2.13 7.87 -11.31
CA THR A 24 -0.99 8.37 -10.54
C THR A 24 -0.60 7.42 -9.40
N GLU A 25 0.70 7.40 -9.08
CA GLU A 25 1.26 6.66 -7.95
C GLU A 25 0.65 7.10 -6.61
N GLN A 26 0.41 8.40 -6.47
CA GLN A 26 -0.20 8.97 -5.27
C GLN A 26 -1.63 8.46 -5.08
N ASP A 27 -2.41 8.34 -6.15
CA ASP A 27 -3.78 7.81 -6.07
C ASP A 27 -3.79 6.33 -5.73
N ALA A 28 -2.83 5.56 -6.26
CA ALA A 28 -2.67 4.15 -5.89
C ALA A 28 -2.37 3.99 -4.39
N VAL A 29 -1.42 4.77 -3.86
CA VAL A 29 -1.06 4.74 -2.44
C VAL A 29 -2.22 5.20 -1.56
N ASN A 30 -2.90 6.29 -1.93
CA ASN A 30 -4.07 6.78 -1.19
C ASN A 30 -5.20 5.77 -1.17
N LEU A 31 -5.45 5.10 -2.30
CA LEU A 31 -6.47 4.05 -2.39
C LEU A 31 -6.10 2.85 -1.51
N ALA A 32 -4.85 2.40 -1.54
CA ALA A 32 -4.37 1.31 -0.71
C ALA A 32 -4.46 1.62 0.79
N LEU A 33 -4.07 2.84 1.19
CA LEU A 33 -4.19 3.29 2.59
C LEU A 33 -5.65 3.36 3.05
N ARG A 34 -6.56 3.81 2.18
CA ARG A 34 -7.99 3.88 2.47
C ARG A 34 -8.63 2.49 2.55
N PHE A 35 -8.20 1.58 1.69
CA PHE A 35 -8.61 0.18 1.75
C PHE A 35 -8.16 -0.44 3.08
N PHE A 36 -6.89 -0.27 3.44
CA PHE A 36 -6.34 -0.76 4.70
C PHE A 36 -7.09 -0.19 5.90
N SER A 37 -7.32 1.11 5.96
CA SER A 37 -8.03 1.72 7.10
C SER A 37 -9.48 1.28 7.24
N THR A 38 -10.10 0.83 6.14
CA THR A 38 -11.49 0.34 6.16
C THR A 38 -11.56 -1.13 6.56
N HIS A 39 -10.52 -1.93 6.27
CA HIS A 39 -10.51 -3.38 6.47
C HIS A 39 -9.66 -3.85 7.66
N ALA A 40 -8.80 -2.99 8.20
CA ALA A 40 -8.02 -3.32 9.39
C ALA A 40 -8.95 -3.46 10.59
N ALA A 41 -9.06 -4.68 11.13
CA ALA A 41 -9.69 -4.90 12.42
C ALA A 41 -8.74 -4.40 13.53
N ALA A 42 -9.27 -4.00 14.69
CA ALA A 42 -8.44 -3.58 15.82
C ALA A 42 -7.39 -4.65 16.23
N GLU A 43 -7.69 -5.91 15.91
CA GLU A 43 -6.86 -7.10 16.15
C GLU A 43 -5.61 -7.17 15.22
N ASP A 44 -5.65 -6.55 14.03
CA ASP A 44 -4.51 -6.48 13.08
C ASP A 44 -3.37 -5.59 13.59
N TYR A 45 -3.61 -4.78 14.63
CA TYR A 45 -2.58 -3.97 15.25
C TYR A 45 -1.76 -4.76 16.29
N GLU A 46 -2.25 -5.90 16.80
CA GLU A 46 -1.52 -6.73 17.77
C GLU A 46 -0.59 -7.76 17.12
N HIS A 47 -0.81 -8.11 15.85
CA HIS A 47 0.13 -8.90 15.06
C HIS A 47 0.72 -8.04 13.95
N PRO A 48 1.92 -7.46 14.12
CA PRO A 48 2.55 -6.71 13.05
C PRO A 48 2.67 -7.61 11.82
N PHE A 49 2.16 -7.12 10.69
CA PHE A 49 2.28 -7.77 9.39
C PHE A 49 3.72 -8.24 9.20
N HIS A 50 3.94 -9.56 9.23
CA HIS A 50 5.18 -10.15 8.74
C HIS A 50 5.16 -10.04 7.22
N ALA A 51 5.59 -8.89 6.70
CA ALA A 51 6.01 -8.79 5.32
C ALA A 51 7.17 -9.77 5.16
N GLY A 52 6.87 -10.98 4.66
CA GLY A 52 7.86 -12.01 4.42
C GLY A 52 9.00 -11.40 3.63
N ALA A 53 10.20 -11.43 4.20
CA ALA A 53 11.40 -10.97 3.51
C ALA A 53 11.45 -11.64 2.14
N ALA A 54 11.30 -10.84 1.09
CA ALA A 54 11.56 -11.30 -0.27
C ALA A 54 13.03 -11.76 -0.29
N THR A 55 13.24 -13.07 -0.24
CA THR A 55 14.55 -13.68 -0.43
C THR A 55 14.99 -13.38 -1.86
N ALA A 56 16.12 -12.70 -1.96
CA ALA A 56 16.82 -12.32 -3.18
C ALA A 56 17.17 -13.51 -4.10
#